data_AF-A0A3L6SL04-F1
#
_entry.id   AF-A0A3L6SL04-F1
#
_cell.length_a   1.000
_cell.length_b   1.000
_cell.length_c   1.000
_cell.angle_alpha   90.00
_cell.angle_beta   90.00
_cell.angle_gamma   90.00
#
_symmetry.space_group_name_H-M   'P 1'
#
loop_
_entity.id
_entity.type
_entity.pdbx_description
1 polymer ?
#
loop_
_entity_poly.entity_id
_entity_poly.type
_entity_poly.pdbx_seq_one_letter_code
_entity_poly.pdbx_strand_id
1 'polypeptide(L)'
;MVLAAAYSHELPRYGLEVGLTNYAAAYCTGLLLARRVLKLRDLNQEYEGNVEATGEDFSVEPADGRRPFRALLDVGLIRTTTGNRVFGALKGALDGGLDIPHSDKRFAGFKKDEKQLDAEVHHKYIYGGHVADYMRTLAEESEKYQSHFREYIKKGIKADDVETLYKKVHAAIRADPSVAKSTKESPKEHKRLLGRPGPICFHITCATTCTACLKHSQSSTPAARWLGHLKKRAVCCFATRRRSSRGSVSFLFF
;
A
#
# COMPACT_ATOMS: atom_id res chain seq x y z
N MET A 1 14.95 -8.16 -12.78
CA MET A 1 13.93 -9.24 -12.94
C MET A 1 13.37 -9.51 -11.57
N VAL A 2 12.05 -9.72 -11.42
CA VAL A 2 11.42 -9.94 -10.09
C VAL A 2 11.26 -11.44 -9.87
N LEU A 3 11.80 -11.98 -8.77
CA LEU A 3 11.69 -13.41 -8.45
C LEU A 3 10.28 -13.80 -7.99
N ALA A 4 9.73 -13.04 -7.05
CA ALA A 4 8.37 -13.21 -6.54
C ALA A 4 7.80 -11.85 -6.14
N ALA A 5 6.47 -11.73 -6.17
CA ALA A 5 5.76 -10.56 -5.69
C ALA A 5 4.58 -10.97 -4.82
N ALA A 6 4.26 -10.14 -3.83
CA ALA A 6 3.07 -10.28 -3.00
C ALA A 6 2.52 -8.90 -2.69
N TYR A 7 1.20 -8.76 -2.77
CA TYR A 7 0.52 -7.49 -2.49
C TYR A 7 -0.58 -7.65 -1.44
N SER A 8 -0.79 -6.61 -0.64
CA SER A 8 -1.81 -6.61 0.42
C SER A 8 -3.24 -6.77 -0.12
N HIS A 9 -3.49 -6.41 -1.38
CA HIS A 9 -4.81 -6.59 -2.01
C HIS A 9 -5.13 -8.04 -2.37
N GLU A 10 -4.17 -8.96 -2.26
CA GLU A 10 -4.40 -10.40 -2.40
C GLU A 10 -4.83 -11.04 -1.07
N LEU A 11 -4.59 -10.37 0.07
CA LEU A 11 -4.93 -10.87 1.41
C LEU A 11 -6.41 -11.21 1.65
N PRO A 12 -7.39 -10.55 0.99
CA PRO A 12 -8.79 -10.97 1.07
C PRO A 12 -9.03 -12.43 0.67
N ARG A 13 -8.18 -13.02 -0.20
CA ARG A 13 -8.27 -14.44 -0.56
C ARG A 13 -8.02 -15.38 0.62
N TYR A 14 -7.26 -14.91 1.60
CA TYR A 14 -6.90 -15.66 2.80
C TYR A 14 -7.78 -15.28 4.01
N GLY A 15 -8.83 -14.47 3.79
CA GLY A 15 -9.77 -14.05 4.84
C GLY A 15 -9.48 -12.69 5.49
N LEU A 16 -8.43 -11.96 5.08
CA LEU A 16 -8.19 -10.60 5.57
C LEU A 16 -8.81 -9.56 4.63
N GLU A 17 -9.95 -9.08 5.05
CA GLU A 17 -10.83 -8.29 4.20
C GLU A 17 -10.86 -6.79 4.59
N VAL A 18 -10.30 -6.44 5.74
CA VAL A 18 -10.26 -5.08 6.31
C VAL A 18 -8.82 -4.70 6.63
N GLY A 19 -8.52 -3.39 6.65
CA GLY A 19 -7.24 -2.92 7.19
C GLY A 19 -6.00 -3.39 6.43
N LEU A 20 -6.02 -3.36 5.09
CA LEU A 20 -4.92 -3.88 4.27
C LEU A 20 -3.61 -3.10 4.36
N THR A 21 -3.59 -1.96 5.05
CA THR A 21 -2.40 -1.12 5.19
C THR A 21 -1.78 -1.20 6.57
N ASN A 22 -2.32 -2.00 7.48
CA ASN A 22 -1.94 -2.04 8.89
C ASN A 22 -0.56 -2.68 9.08
N TYR A 23 0.00 -2.62 10.31
CA TYR A 23 1.22 -3.35 10.64
C TYR A 23 1.05 -4.86 10.46
N ALA A 24 -0.04 -5.42 11.00
CA ALA A 24 -0.41 -6.83 10.86
C ALA A 24 -0.60 -7.27 9.39
N ALA A 25 -1.19 -6.41 8.55
CA ALA A 25 -1.32 -6.70 7.12
C ALA A 25 0.04 -6.71 6.41
N ALA A 26 0.96 -5.80 6.79
CA ALA A 26 2.33 -5.80 6.27
C ALA A 26 3.08 -7.09 6.66
N TYR A 27 2.91 -7.53 7.91
CA TYR A 27 3.41 -8.83 8.38
C TYR A 27 2.89 -9.99 7.53
N CYS A 28 1.57 -10.07 7.32
CA CYS A 28 0.96 -11.09 6.46
C CYS A 28 1.52 -11.07 5.03
N THR A 29 1.76 -9.88 4.46
CA THR A 29 2.36 -9.79 3.11
C THR A 29 3.81 -10.27 3.07
N GLY A 30 4.59 -10.00 4.12
CA GLY A 30 5.97 -10.50 4.23
C GLY A 30 5.99 -12.03 4.31
N LEU A 31 5.11 -12.61 5.14
CA LEU A 31 4.94 -14.05 5.27
C LEU A 31 4.55 -14.70 3.94
N LEU A 32 3.60 -14.12 3.21
CA LEU A 32 3.18 -14.61 1.90
C LEU A 32 4.32 -14.56 0.87
N LEU A 33 5.11 -13.48 0.88
CA LEU A 33 6.27 -13.35 -0.01
C LEU A 33 7.33 -14.40 0.30
N ALA A 34 7.67 -14.60 1.57
CA ALA A 34 8.63 -15.61 1.99
C ALA A 34 8.24 -17.01 1.53
N ARG A 35 6.99 -17.42 1.77
CA ARG A 35 6.51 -18.75 1.33
C ARG A 35 6.49 -18.91 -0.18
N ARG A 36 6.21 -17.85 -0.94
CA ARG A 36 6.32 -17.86 -2.42
C ARG A 36 7.75 -18.08 -2.87
N VAL A 37 8.70 -17.34 -2.31
CA VAL A 37 10.12 -17.46 -2.65
C VAL A 37 10.66 -18.85 -2.31
N LEU A 38 10.35 -19.36 -1.12
CA LEU A 38 10.80 -20.69 -0.70
C LEU A 38 10.16 -21.80 -1.54
N LYS A 39 8.89 -21.69 -1.92
CA LYS A 39 8.24 -22.64 -2.84
C LYS A 39 8.84 -22.60 -4.25
N LEU A 40 9.28 -21.44 -4.74
CA LEU A 40 9.96 -21.33 -6.04
C LEU A 40 11.39 -21.88 -6.02
N ARG A 41 12.00 -22.01 -4.85
CA ARG A 41 13.36 -22.52 -4.66
C ARG A 41 13.42 -23.92 -4.07
N ASP A 42 12.26 -24.56 -3.89
CA ASP A 42 12.11 -25.89 -3.28
C ASP A 42 12.76 -25.99 -1.88
N LEU A 43 12.71 -24.91 -1.10
CA LEU A 43 13.24 -24.80 0.28
C LEU A 43 12.12 -24.70 1.34
N ASN A 44 10.89 -24.98 0.94
CA ASN A 44 9.69 -24.82 1.76
C ASN A 44 9.62 -25.79 2.96
N GLN A 45 10.16 -27.01 2.82
CA GLN A 45 10.16 -28.03 3.88
C GLN A 45 11.34 -27.89 4.85
N GLU A 46 12.51 -27.47 4.34
CA GLU A 46 13.73 -27.33 5.16
C GLU A 46 13.65 -26.09 6.07
N TYR A 47 13.09 -25.00 5.54
CA TYR A 47 12.96 -23.73 6.26
C TYR A 47 11.49 -23.39 6.49
N GLU A 48 10.86 -24.15 7.39
CA GLU A 48 9.48 -23.87 7.81
C GLU A 48 9.37 -22.58 8.63
N GLY A 49 10.46 -22.06 9.21
CA GLY A 49 10.43 -20.83 10.01
C GLY A 49 9.57 -20.96 11.27
N ASN A 50 9.18 -19.84 11.86
CA ASN A 50 8.37 -19.85 13.08
C ASN A 50 6.87 -20.03 12.74
N VAL A 51 6.24 -21.08 13.28
CA VAL A 51 4.82 -21.40 13.03
C VAL A 51 3.88 -20.48 13.82
N GLU A 52 4.26 -20.10 15.03
CA GLU A 52 3.49 -19.20 15.89
C GLU A 52 4.27 -17.91 16.10
N ALA A 53 3.68 -16.77 15.72
CA ALA A 53 4.37 -15.49 15.83
C ALA A 53 4.45 -15.07 17.31
N THR A 54 5.46 -15.54 18.05
CA THR A 54 5.70 -15.25 19.47
C THR A 54 6.09 -13.79 19.72
N GLY A 55 6.54 -13.08 18.68
CA GLY A 55 6.99 -11.69 18.76
C GLY A 55 8.45 -11.53 19.14
N GLU A 56 9.15 -12.64 19.42
CA GLU A 56 10.60 -12.66 19.65
C GLU A 56 11.37 -12.49 18.34
N ASP A 57 12.61 -12.05 18.45
CA ASP A 57 13.48 -11.95 17.28
C ASP A 57 13.81 -13.34 16.75
N PHE A 58 13.67 -13.53 15.43
CA PHE A 58 13.87 -14.83 14.80
C PHE A 58 14.87 -14.68 13.68
N SER A 59 16.02 -15.33 13.85
CA SER A 59 17.03 -15.47 12.84
C SER A 59 17.08 -16.92 12.38
N VAL A 60 17.01 -17.14 11.07
CA VAL A 60 17.12 -18.48 10.49
C VAL A 60 18.58 -18.91 10.58
N GLU A 61 18.87 -19.89 11.42
CA GLU A 61 20.21 -20.50 11.45
C GLU A 61 20.39 -21.45 10.24
N PRO A 62 21.58 -21.48 9.63
CA PRO A 62 21.85 -22.37 8.52
C PRO A 62 21.85 -23.82 9.00
N ALA A 63 21.02 -24.66 8.38
CA ALA A 63 21.11 -26.11 8.57
C ALA A 63 22.37 -26.67 7.90
N ASP A 64 22.73 -27.92 8.24
CA ASP A 64 23.86 -28.65 7.62
C ASP A 64 23.68 -28.87 6.10
N GLY A 65 22.48 -28.63 5.58
CA GLY A 65 22.09 -28.78 4.18
C GLY A 65 22.27 -27.50 3.35
N ARG A 66 21.18 -27.09 2.66
CA ARG A 66 21.24 -25.93 1.77
C ARG A 66 21.12 -24.66 2.60
N ARG A 67 21.98 -23.67 2.33
CA ARG A 67 21.91 -22.38 3.03
C ARG A 67 20.54 -21.71 2.82
N PRO A 68 20.01 -21.01 3.84
CA PRO A 68 18.74 -20.31 3.73
C PRO A 68 18.83 -19.22 2.66
N PHE A 69 17.68 -18.88 2.06
CA PHE A 69 17.64 -17.85 1.05
C PHE A 69 17.88 -16.49 1.68
N ARG A 70 19.06 -15.93 1.42
CA ARG A 70 19.45 -14.62 1.92
C ARG A 70 18.86 -13.51 1.07
N ALA A 71 18.17 -12.58 1.71
CA ALA A 71 17.59 -11.40 1.08
C ALA A 71 17.98 -10.12 1.85
N LEU A 72 18.01 -8.97 1.18
CA LEU A 72 18.30 -7.67 1.79
C LEU A 72 17.08 -6.76 1.74
N LEU A 73 16.70 -6.20 2.88
CA LEU A 73 15.56 -5.29 2.94
C LEU A 73 15.88 -3.97 2.23
N ASP A 74 15.16 -3.68 1.15
CA ASP A 74 15.14 -2.35 0.54
C ASP A 74 13.96 -1.53 1.08
N VAL A 75 14.27 -0.47 1.81
CA VAL A 75 13.28 0.47 2.39
C VAL A 75 12.96 1.62 1.42
N GLY A 76 13.78 1.81 0.39
CA GLY A 76 13.70 2.93 -0.55
C GLY A 76 13.86 4.28 0.15
N LEU A 77 12.91 5.18 -0.08
CA LEU A 77 12.92 6.57 0.43
C LEU A 77 12.23 6.72 1.80
N ILE A 78 11.73 5.63 2.37
CA ILE A 78 10.99 5.67 3.63
C ILE A 78 11.97 5.88 4.79
N ARG A 79 11.61 6.74 5.75
CA ARG A 79 12.43 6.97 6.95
C ARG A 79 12.41 5.72 7.85
N THR A 80 13.58 5.30 8.29
CA THR A 80 13.76 4.18 9.23
C THR A 80 13.41 4.59 10.66
N THR A 81 12.12 4.64 10.98
CA THR A 81 11.60 4.90 12.32
C THR A 81 11.21 3.60 13.03
N THR A 82 11.28 3.59 14.36
CA THR A 82 10.84 2.47 15.20
C THR A 82 9.35 2.23 15.04
N GLY A 83 8.94 0.97 14.83
CA GLY A 83 7.53 0.60 14.63
C GLY A 83 6.97 0.92 13.25
N ASN A 84 7.81 1.22 12.26
CA ASN A 84 7.35 1.38 10.88
C ASN A 84 6.84 0.04 10.31
N ARG A 85 5.79 0.10 9.50
CA ARG A 85 5.13 -1.06 8.86
C ARG A 85 6.06 -1.85 7.93
N VAL A 86 7.06 -1.19 7.37
CA VAL A 86 8.14 -1.82 6.60
C VAL A 86 8.83 -2.93 7.41
N PHE A 87 9.08 -2.67 8.69
CA PHE A 87 9.68 -3.67 9.58
C PHE A 87 8.70 -4.75 10.01
N GLY A 88 7.38 -4.53 9.88
CA GLY A 88 6.39 -5.59 10.00
C GLY A 88 6.46 -6.59 8.85
N ALA A 89 6.62 -6.11 7.62
CA ALA A 89 6.87 -6.96 6.46
C ALA A 89 8.19 -7.73 6.56
N LEU A 90 9.24 -7.07 7.07
CA LEU A 90 10.50 -7.73 7.41
C LEU A 90 10.27 -8.89 8.38
N LYS A 91 9.55 -8.65 9.49
CA LYS A 91 9.31 -9.68 10.51
C LYS A 91 8.51 -10.86 9.94
N GLY A 92 7.49 -10.59 9.13
CA GLY A 92 6.75 -11.65 8.45
C GLY A 92 7.61 -12.47 7.47
N ALA A 93 8.59 -11.85 6.82
CA ALA A 93 9.52 -12.54 5.94
C ALA A 93 10.48 -13.46 6.72
N LEU A 94 10.98 -12.99 7.87
CA LEU A 94 11.85 -13.77 8.78
C LEU A 94 11.11 -14.99 9.32
N ASP A 95 9.91 -14.80 9.89
CA ASP A 95 9.07 -15.89 10.40
C ASP A 95 8.60 -16.82 9.27
N GLY A 96 8.65 -16.35 8.02
CA GLY A 96 8.40 -17.13 6.83
C GLY A 96 9.56 -18.03 6.39
N GLY A 97 10.75 -17.91 7.00
CA GLY A 97 11.93 -18.72 6.72
C GLY A 97 12.96 -18.06 5.78
N LEU A 98 12.86 -16.74 5.53
CA LEU A 98 13.91 -16.01 4.81
C LEU A 98 15.00 -15.53 5.76
N ASP A 99 16.26 -15.63 5.32
CA ASP A 99 17.38 -15.05 6.03
C ASP A 99 17.56 -13.59 5.60
N ILE A 100 17.31 -12.65 6.51
CA ILE A 100 17.51 -11.22 6.27
C ILE A 100 18.32 -10.67 7.44
N PRO A 101 19.51 -10.08 7.22
CA PRO A 101 20.28 -9.48 8.29
C PRO A 101 19.55 -8.26 8.85
N HIS A 102 19.25 -8.26 10.15
CA HIS A 102 18.45 -7.22 10.80
C HIS A 102 18.94 -6.86 12.21
N SER A 103 18.25 -5.93 12.85
CA SER A 103 18.50 -5.52 14.24
C SER A 103 17.20 -5.12 14.91
N ASP A 104 17.05 -5.48 16.18
CA ASP A 104 15.78 -5.40 16.91
C ASP A 104 15.36 -3.97 17.24
N LYS A 105 16.32 -3.05 17.15
CA LYS A 105 16.21 -1.63 17.50
C LYS A 105 15.12 -0.88 16.73
N ARG A 106 14.55 -1.45 15.68
CA ARG A 106 13.54 -0.82 14.81
C ARG A 106 12.16 -1.48 14.88
N PHE A 107 12.01 -2.59 15.59
CA PHE A 107 10.72 -3.25 15.76
C PHE A 107 9.77 -2.45 16.66
N ALA A 108 8.47 -2.72 16.50
CA ALA A 108 7.45 -2.18 17.38
C ALA A 108 7.61 -2.80 18.78
N GLY A 109 7.61 -1.97 19.84
CA GLY A 109 7.88 -2.44 21.20
C GLY A 109 9.33 -2.25 21.67
N PHE A 110 10.23 -1.77 20.80
CA PHE A 110 11.59 -1.43 21.22
C PHE A 110 11.62 -0.17 22.09
N LYS A 111 12.00 -0.31 23.36
CA LYS A 111 12.22 0.83 24.27
C LYS A 111 13.68 1.26 24.20
N LYS A 112 13.90 2.54 23.90
CA LYS A 112 15.27 3.10 23.78
C LYS A 112 16.02 3.09 25.11
N ASP A 113 15.30 3.20 26.22
CA ASP A 113 15.88 3.35 27.56
C ASP A 113 16.44 2.02 28.06
N GLU A 114 15.67 0.95 27.92
CA GLU A 114 16.05 -0.41 28.33
C GLU A 114 16.89 -1.14 27.27
N LYS A 115 16.93 -0.64 26.03
CA LYS A 115 17.58 -1.26 24.85
C LYS A 115 17.15 -2.72 24.60
N GLN A 116 16.00 -3.11 25.12
CA GLN A 116 15.43 -4.44 24.97
C GLN A 116 14.12 -4.36 24.17
N LEU A 117 13.84 -5.43 23.44
CA LEU A 117 12.59 -5.61 22.72
C LEU A 117 11.56 -6.21 23.69
N ASP A 118 10.43 -5.52 23.85
CA ASP A 118 9.28 -6.07 24.54
C ASP A 118 8.51 -6.98 23.56
N ALA A 119 8.71 -8.29 23.70
CA ALA A 119 8.11 -9.31 22.84
C ALA A 119 6.58 -9.31 22.92
N GLU A 120 6.00 -9.00 24.10
CA GLU A 120 4.55 -8.97 24.28
C GLU A 120 3.92 -7.81 23.49
N VAL A 121 4.55 -6.64 23.52
CA VAL A 121 4.12 -5.51 22.71
C VAL A 121 4.26 -5.85 21.24
N HIS A 122 5.38 -6.45 20.83
CA HIS A 122 5.57 -6.82 19.42
C HIS A 122 4.52 -7.81 18.94
N HIS A 123 4.23 -8.85 19.73
CA HIS A 123 3.17 -9.82 19.50
C HIS A 123 1.80 -9.13 19.32
N LYS A 124 1.45 -8.19 20.20
CA LYS A 124 0.21 -7.38 20.07
C LYS A 124 0.16 -6.62 18.75
N TYR A 125 1.29 -6.12 18.23
CA TYR A 125 1.31 -5.45 16.93
C TYR A 125 1.11 -6.40 15.75
N ILE A 126 1.65 -7.62 15.83
CA ILE A 126 1.52 -8.67 14.79
C ILE A 126 0.05 -9.08 14.64
N TYR A 127 -0.65 -9.33 15.75
CA TYR A 127 -2.07 -9.73 15.73
C TYR A 127 -3.06 -8.56 15.71
N GLY A 128 -2.59 -7.33 15.55
CA GLY A 128 -3.46 -6.15 15.42
C GLY A 128 -4.12 -5.70 16.73
N GLY A 129 -3.58 -6.08 17.89
CA GLY A 129 -4.04 -5.66 19.21
C GLY A 129 -4.12 -4.14 19.37
N HIS A 130 -3.16 -3.38 18.82
CA HIS A 130 -3.22 -1.91 18.80
C HIS A 130 -4.48 -1.34 18.10
N VAL A 131 -5.01 -2.05 17.09
CA VAL A 131 -6.26 -1.67 16.43
C VAL A 131 -7.45 -2.04 17.31
N ALA A 132 -7.42 -3.24 17.92
CA ALA A 132 -8.45 -3.69 18.85
C ALA A 132 -8.58 -2.77 20.07
N ASP A 133 -7.46 -2.37 20.66
CA ASP A 133 -7.42 -1.42 21.78
C ASP A 133 -8.00 -0.06 21.39
N TYR A 134 -7.66 0.42 20.20
CA TYR A 134 -8.25 1.67 19.67
C TYR A 134 -9.75 1.54 19.40
N MET A 135 -10.22 0.37 18.96
CA MET A 135 -11.65 0.06 18.83
C MET A 135 -12.35 0.09 20.19
N ARG A 136 -11.71 -0.41 21.27
CA ARG A 136 -12.24 -0.37 22.64
C ARG A 136 -12.32 1.07 23.15
N THR A 137 -11.26 1.87 23.00
CA THR A 137 -11.27 3.27 23.46
C THR A 137 -12.31 4.12 22.73
N LEU A 138 -12.54 3.86 21.44
CA LEU A 138 -13.52 4.58 20.65
C LEU A 138 -14.95 4.05 20.83
N ALA A 139 -15.15 2.90 21.48
CA ALA A 139 -16.48 2.38 21.73
C ALA A 139 -17.30 3.33 22.64
N GLU A 140 -16.62 4.14 23.45
CA GLU A 140 -17.22 5.19 24.29
C GLU A 140 -17.71 6.39 23.45
N GLU A 141 -17.09 6.66 22.30
CA GLU A 141 -17.43 7.78 21.40
C GLU A 141 -18.05 7.28 20.09
N SER A 142 -19.37 7.07 20.10
CA SER A 142 -20.12 6.38 19.04
C SER A 142 -19.97 6.99 17.62
N GLU A 143 -19.82 8.31 17.49
CA GLU A 143 -19.70 9.00 16.19
C GLU A 143 -18.37 8.68 15.48
N LYS A 144 -17.26 8.73 16.23
CA LYS A 144 -15.93 8.43 15.67
C LYS A 144 -15.79 6.95 15.36
N TYR A 145 -16.36 6.09 16.20
CA TYR A 145 -16.36 4.65 15.97
C TYR A 145 -17.03 4.28 14.63
N GLN A 146 -18.22 4.82 14.37
CA GLN A 146 -18.95 4.53 13.13
C GLN A 146 -18.22 5.05 11.88
N SER A 147 -17.55 6.20 11.98
CA SER A 147 -16.81 6.77 10.84
C SER A 147 -15.51 6.02 10.54
N HIS A 148 -14.71 5.70 11.56
CA HIS A 148 -13.43 5.02 11.39
C HIS A 148 -13.58 3.53 11.11
N PHE A 149 -14.51 2.85 11.78
CA PHE A 149 -14.67 1.39 11.72
C PHE A 149 -15.86 0.96 10.87
N ARG A 150 -16.34 1.81 9.96
CA ARG A 150 -17.47 1.51 9.06
C ARG A 150 -17.31 0.17 8.34
N GLU A 151 -16.09 -0.16 7.88
CA GLU A 151 -15.82 -1.43 7.19
C GLU A 151 -15.85 -2.64 8.13
N TYR A 152 -15.40 -2.48 9.38
CA TYR A 152 -15.46 -3.53 10.39
C TYR A 152 -16.92 -3.81 10.80
N ILE A 153 -17.72 -2.76 10.98
CA ILE A 153 -19.16 -2.87 11.28
C ILE A 153 -19.90 -3.58 10.15
N LYS A 154 -19.63 -3.23 8.89
CA LYS A 154 -20.24 -3.88 7.72
C LYS A 154 -19.96 -5.38 7.65
N LYS A 155 -18.82 -5.83 8.18
CA LYS A 155 -18.41 -7.24 8.17
C LYS A 155 -18.65 -7.93 9.51
N GLY A 156 -19.17 -7.22 10.51
CA GLY A 156 -19.47 -7.76 11.83
C GLY A 156 -18.24 -8.14 12.67
N ILE A 157 -17.07 -7.54 12.41
CA ILE A 157 -15.83 -7.86 13.13
C ILE A 157 -15.71 -6.98 14.38
N LYS A 158 -15.68 -7.60 15.56
CA LYS A 158 -15.46 -6.90 16.84
C LYS A 158 -13.99 -6.90 17.24
N ALA A 159 -13.64 -6.13 18.27
CA ALA A 159 -12.26 -5.99 18.76
C ALA A 159 -11.64 -7.34 19.18
N ASP A 160 -12.42 -8.20 19.83
CA ASP A 160 -11.93 -9.50 20.32
C ASP A 160 -11.72 -10.53 19.19
N ASP A 161 -12.41 -10.37 18.07
CA ASP A 161 -12.30 -11.30 16.93
C ASP A 161 -11.03 -11.08 16.11
N VAL A 162 -10.39 -9.91 16.23
CA VAL A 162 -9.26 -9.48 15.38
C VAL A 162 -8.08 -10.45 15.48
N GLU A 163 -7.71 -10.89 16.68
CA GLU A 163 -6.59 -11.82 16.85
C GLU A 163 -6.88 -13.19 16.21
N THR A 164 -8.10 -13.68 16.39
CA THR A 164 -8.54 -14.96 15.80
C THR A 164 -8.54 -14.91 14.27
N LEU A 165 -8.87 -13.74 13.70
CA LEU A 165 -8.85 -13.51 12.25
C LEU A 165 -7.42 -13.63 11.71
N TYR A 166 -6.45 -12.94 12.31
CA TYR A 166 -5.06 -13.00 11.84
C TYR A 166 -4.44 -14.40 11.98
N LYS A 167 -4.75 -15.15 13.05
CA LYS A 167 -4.32 -16.55 13.19
C LYS A 167 -4.83 -17.42 12.03
N LYS A 168 -6.11 -17.28 11.65
CA LYS A 168 -6.69 -17.97 10.48
C LYS A 168 -5.99 -17.58 9.18
N VAL A 169 -5.71 -16.29 9.00
CA VAL A 169 -5.01 -15.77 7.81
C VAL A 169 -3.59 -16.33 7.70
N HIS A 170 -2.84 -16.38 8.81
CA HIS A 170 -1.49 -16.96 8.81
C HIS A 170 -1.51 -18.45 8.42
N ALA A 171 -2.47 -19.22 8.95
CA ALA A 171 -2.65 -20.62 8.58
C ALA A 171 -3.00 -20.78 7.08
N ALA A 172 -3.93 -19.97 6.57
CA ALA A 172 -4.32 -19.99 5.16
C ALA A 172 -3.16 -19.63 4.21
N ILE A 173 -2.31 -18.66 4.59
CA ILE A 173 -1.12 -18.28 3.81
C ILE A 173 -0.11 -19.43 3.73
N ARG A 174 0.08 -20.17 4.83
CA ARG A 174 1.00 -21.32 4.86
C ARG A 174 0.48 -22.49 4.04
N ALA A 175 -0.83 -22.74 4.07
CA ALA A 175 -1.46 -23.79 3.27
C ALA A 175 -1.27 -23.53 1.77
N ASP A 176 -1.60 -22.33 1.29
CA ASP A 176 -1.60 -22.02 -0.14
C ASP A 176 -0.92 -20.68 -0.46
N PRO A 177 0.42 -20.63 -0.58
CA PRO A 177 1.11 -19.39 -0.93
C PRO A 177 1.03 -19.02 -2.43
N SER A 178 0.26 -19.75 -3.23
CA SER A 178 0.29 -19.61 -4.70
C SER A 178 -0.21 -18.25 -5.20
N VAL A 179 0.29 -17.83 -6.37
CA VAL A 179 -0.20 -16.60 -7.03
C VAL A 179 -1.44 -16.96 -7.84
N ALA A 180 -2.63 -16.64 -7.32
CA ALA A 180 -3.84 -16.82 -8.12
C ALA A 180 -3.89 -15.76 -9.23
N LYS A 181 -3.90 -16.23 -10.48
CA LYS A 181 -3.91 -15.42 -11.70
C LYS A 181 -5.14 -14.50 -11.70
N SER A 182 -4.96 -13.25 -12.11
CA SER A 182 -6.07 -12.31 -12.26
C SER A 182 -6.96 -12.75 -13.42
N THR A 183 -8.27 -12.76 -13.21
CA THR A 183 -9.28 -13.00 -14.26
C THR A 183 -9.59 -11.76 -15.10
N LYS A 184 -8.91 -10.62 -14.85
CA LYS A 184 -9.08 -9.43 -15.69
C LYS A 184 -8.41 -9.65 -17.04
N GLU A 185 -9.19 -9.41 -18.10
CA GLU A 185 -8.67 -9.34 -19.47
C GLU A 185 -7.53 -8.33 -19.55
N SER A 186 -6.48 -8.68 -20.29
CA SER A 186 -5.35 -7.80 -20.54
C SER A 186 -5.83 -6.46 -21.11
N PRO A 187 -5.30 -5.31 -20.66
CA PRO A 187 -5.68 -4.01 -21.21
C PRO A 187 -5.53 -4.04 -22.73
N LYS A 188 -6.59 -3.66 -23.46
CA LYS A 188 -6.52 -3.51 -24.91
C LYS A 188 -5.38 -2.55 -25.25
N GLU A 189 -4.48 -2.96 -26.13
CA GLU A 189 -3.37 -2.14 -26.59
C GLU A 189 -3.90 -0.77 -27.00
N HIS A 190 -3.41 0.28 -26.33
CA HIS A 190 -3.68 1.64 -26.76
C HIS A 190 -2.91 1.84 -28.06
N LYS A 191 -3.60 1.74 -29.21
CA LYS A 191 -2.99 2.06 -30.51
C LYS A 191 -2.39 3.46 -30.37
N ARG A 192 -1.05 3.55 -30.38
CA ARG A 192 -0.37 4.81 -30.62
C ARG A 192 -0.81 5.22 -32.03
N LEU A 193 -1.63 6.26 -32.12
CA LEU A 193 -1.77 6.98 -33.37
C LEU A 193 -0.40 7.60 -33.64
N LEU A 194 0.46 6.87 -34.35
CA LEU A 194 1.59 7.48 -35.03
C LEU A 194 1.00 8.57 -35.90
N GLY A 195 1.34 9.82 -35.59
CA GLY A 195 0.86 10.97 -36.36
C GLY A 195 1.10 10.69 -37.83
N ARG A 196 0.03 10.65 -38.63
CA ARG A 196 0.17 10.70 -40.07
C ARG A 196 0.92 12.00 -40.38
N PRO A 197 2.00 12.00 -41.18
CA PRO A 197 2.57 13.26 -41.64
C PRO A 197 1.47 13.95 -42.46
N GLY A 198 0.87 15.00 -41.88
CA GLY A 198 -0.05 15.86 -42.60
C GLY A 198 0.73 16.61 -43.70
N PRO A 199 0.08 16.98 -44.82
CA PRO A 199 0.73 17.77 -45.85
C PRO A 199 1.22 19.10 -45.26
N ILE A 200 2.45 19.47 -45.62
CA ILE A 200 3.06 20.75 -45.25
C ILE A 200 2.24 21.85 -45.91
N CYS A 201 1.33 22.48 -45.16
CA CYS A 201 0.68 23.72 -45.58
C CYS A 201 1.70 24.85 -45.46
N PHE A 202 2.33 25.20 -46.58
CA PHE A 202 3.05 26.47 -46.74
C PHE A 202 2.05 27.63 -46.58
N HIS A 203 2.00 28.23 -45.40
CA HIS A 203 1.36 29.53 -45.23
C HIS A 203 2.29 30.59 -45.81
N ILE A 204 2.09 30.90 -47.09
CA ILE A 204 2.57 32.14 -47.70
C ILE A 204 1.76 33.27 -47.06
N THR A 205 2.42 34.07 -46.23
CA THR A 205 1.87 35.32 -45.72
C THR A 205 1.72 36.30 -46.88
N CYS A 206 0.49 36.51 -47.35
CA CYS A 206 0.16 37.66 -48.18
C CYS A 206 -0.61 38.65 -47.31
N ALA A 207 0.08 39.72 -46.92
CA ALA A 207 -0.52 40.89 -46.32
C ALA A 207 -1.24 41.68 -47.41
N THR A 208 -2.56 41.85 -47.30
CA THR A 208 -3.29 42.97 -47.91
C THR A 208 -4.68 43.09 -47.30
N THR A 209 -4.84 44.16 -46.51
CA THR A 209 -6.03 45.03 -46.40
C THR A 209 -7.42 44.43 -46.62
N CYS A 210 -8.26 44.45 -45.57
CA CYS A 210 -9.63 44.97 -45.75
C CYS A 210 -10.29 45.40 -44.44
N THR A 211 -10.58 46.69 -44.40
CA THR A 211 -11.41 47.47 -43.50
C THR A 211 -12.86 46.99 -43.53
N ALA A 212 -13.49 46.78 -42.36
CA ALA A 212 -14.92 47.07 -42.10
C ALA A 212 -15.37 46.48 -40.75
N CYS A 213 -15.16 47.26 -39.69
CA CYS A 213 -15.98 47.23 -38.49
C CYS A 213 -17.06 48.31 -38.69
N LEU A 214 -18.34 48.00 -38.41
CA LEU A 214 -19.49 48.88 -38.04
C LEU A 214 -20.79 48.57 -38.81
N LYS A 215 -21.76 47.90 -38.15
CA LYS A 215 -23.02 48.48 -37.63
C LYS A 215 -24.20 47.49 -37.50
N HIS A 216 -24.94 47.69 -36.41
CA HIS A 216 -26.32 47.28 -36.04
C HIS A 216 -26.56 45.80 -35.62
N SER A 217 -27.27 45.48 -34.52
CA SER A 217 -28.37 46.20 -33.83
C SER A 217 -28.34 46.12 -32.29
N GLN A 218 -28.89 47.15 -31.67
CA GLN A 218 -29.06 47.41 -30.23
C GLN A 218 -30.46 47.00 -29.74
N SER A 219 -30.61 46.75 -28.43
CA SER A 219 -31.65 47.29 -27.50
C SER A 219 -31.58 46.46 -26.19
N SER A 220 -31.65 46.95 -24.95
CA SER A 220 -31.83 48.27 -24.32
C SER A 220 -31.54 48.10 -22.81
N THR A 221 -31.01 49.13 -22.16
CA THR A 221 -30.52 49.25 -20.75
C THR A 221 -31.66 49.58 -19.76
N PRO A 222 -31.47 50.11 -18.50
CA PRO A 222 -30.30 50.21 -17.57
C PRO A 222 -30.59 49.86 -16.08
N ALA A 223 -29.57 49.79 -15.20
CA ALA A 223 -29.46 50.60 -13.96
C ALA A 223 -28.36 50.14 -12.96
N ALA A 224 -27.69 51.15 -12.36
CA ALA A 224 -26.88 51.19 -11.13
C ALA A 224 -25.54 50.40 -11.10
N ARG A 225 -24.36 51.01 -11.28
CA ARG A 225 -23.64 52.02 -10.47
C ARG A 225 -23.19 51.49 -9.10
N TRP A 226 -21.92 51.04 -8.99
CA TRP A 226 -20.88 51.67 -8.16
C TRP A 226 -19.53 50.95 -8.33
N LEU A 227 -18.47 51.76 -8.29
CA LEU A 227 -17.07 51.45 -8.52
C LEU A 227 -16.46 50.57 -7.42
N GLY A 228 -15.41 49.82 -7.77
CA GLY A 228 -14.33 49.52 -6.82
C GLY A 228 -13.80 48.09 -6.84
N HIS A 229 -12.66 47.91 -7.52
CA HIS A 229 -11.63 46.89 -7.29
C HIS A 229 -11.87 45.39 -7.62
N LEU A 230 -11.10 44.96 -8.63
CA LEU A 230 -10.49 43.64 -8.85
C LEU A 230 -11.38 42.38 -8.83
N LYS A 231 -11.67 41.85 -10.03
CA LYS A 231 -11.97 40.41 -10.22
C LYS A 231 -11.56 39.91 -11.61
N LYS A 232 -11.21 38.61 -11.66
CA LYS A 232 -10.88 37.71 -12.82
C LYS A 232 -9.37 37.62 -13.09
N ARG A 233 -8.59 36.63 -12.62
CA ARG A 233 -8.72 35.15 -12.69
C ARG A 233 -9.08 34.64 -14.08
N ALA A 234 -8.13 34.02 -14.79
CA ALA A 234 -8.24 32.66 -15.35
C ALA A 234 -7.08 32.31 -16.31
N VAL A 235 -5.93 31.87 -15.78
CA VAL A 235 -5.16 30.77 -16.38
C VAL A 235 -4.84 29.83 -15.24
N CYS A 236 -5.83 29.02 -14.85
CA CYS A 236 -5.58 27.84 -14.05
C CYS A 236 -5.59 26.68 -15.03
N CYS A 237 -4.39 26.29 -15.46
CA CYS A 237 -4.17 25.04 -16.15
C CYS A 237 -4.74 23.93 -15.27
N PHE A 238 -5.89 23.39 -15.66
CA PHE A 238 -6.56 22.30 -14.98
C PHE A 238 -5.79 21.01 -15.27
N ALA A 239 -4.60 20.88 -14.67
CA ALA A 239 -3.92 19.62 -14.54
C ALA A 239 -4.70 18.81 -13.50
N THR A 240 -5.63 17.98 -13.97
CA THR A 240 -6.25 16.92 -13.17
C THR A 240 -5.20 15.89 -12.81
N ARG A 241 -4.36 16.23 -11.82
CA ARG A 241 -3.51 15.28 -11.11
C ARG A 241 -4.44 14.42 -10.27
N ARG A 242 -4.93 13.32 -10.84
CA ARG A 242 -5.56 12.24 -10.06
C ARG A 242 -4.57 11.78 -9.01
N ARG A 243 -4.77 12.25 -7.79
CA ARG A 243 -4.09 11.79 -6.58
C ARG A 243 -4.62 10.38 -6.32
N SER A 244 -3.91 9.38 -6.82
CA SER A 244 -4.11 7.98 -6.44
C SER A 244 -3.76 7.86 -4.95
N SER A 245 -4.79 7.82 -4.10
CA SER A 245 -4.70 7.67 -2.65
C SER A 245 -4.49 6.22 -2.22
N ARG A 246 -3.69 5.45 -2.96
CA ARG A 246 -3.39 4.06 -2.60
C ARG A 246 -1.92 3.94 -2.29
N GLY A 247 -1.59 4.10 -1.01
CA GLY A 247 -0.32 3.67 -0.44
C GLY A 247 -0.23 2.15 -0.50
N SER A 248 0.14 1.62 -1.66
CA SER A 248 0.59 0.25 -1.82
C SER A 248 2.06 0.20 -1.45
N VAL A 249 2.37 -0.47 -0.34
CA VAL A 249 3.74 -0.84 0.00
C VAL A 249 4.08 -2.02 -0.90
N SER A 250 4.88 -1.75 -1.93
CA SER A 250 5.45 -2.78 -2.81
C SER A 250 6.89 -3.01 -2.36
N PHE A 251 7.20 -4.21 -1.89
CA PHE A 251 8.59 -4.64 -1.74
C PHE A 251 9.01 -5.35 -3.02
N LEU A 252 10.00 -4.78 -3.70
CA LEU A 252 10.73 -5.46 -4.77
C LEU A 252 12.04 -5.95 -4.16
N PHE A 253 12.22 -7.26 -4.14
CA PHE A 253 13.55 -7.85 -3.95
C PHE A 253 14.14 -8.11 -5.34
N PHE A 254 15.34 -7.56 -5.57
CA PHE A 254 16.17 -7.82 -6.75
C PHE A 254 17.03 -9.06 -6.56
#